data_AF-A0A4R8DCE8-F1
#
_entry.id   AF-A0A4R8DCE8-F1
#
_cell.length_a   1.000
_cell.length_b   1.000
_cell.length_c   1.000
_cell.angle_alpha   90.00
_cell.angle_beta   90.00
_cell.angle_gamma   90.00
#
_symmetry.space_group_name_H-M   'P 1'
#
loop_
_entity.id
_entity.type
_entity.pdbx_description
1 polymer ?
#
loop_
_entity_poly.entity_id
_entity_poly.type
_entity_poly.pdbx_seq_one_letter_code
_entity_poly.pdbx_strand_id
1 'polypeptide(L)'
;MAEQELWRVQLWLGDYLIEEHIAPTALAEQYAHVINLRIHGLPGRHLRCQRITDTAGQKPAGAGRDSESVLGRPFQSLTDIGERP
;
A
#
# COMPACT_ATOMS: atom_id res chain seq x y z
N MET A 1 7.73 -28.38 11.07
CA MET A 1 7.96 -26.96 10.70
C MET A 1 6.59 -26.29 10.75
N ALA A 2 6.38 -25.28 11.58
CA ALA A 2 5.07 -24.64 11.71
C ALA A 2 4.77 -23.86 10.42
N GLU A 3 3.63 -24.14 9.80
CA GLU A 3 3.12 -23.38 8.68
C GLU A 3 2.95 -21.93 9.14
N GLN A 4 3.74 -21.00 8.58
CA GLN A 4 3.62 -19.59 8.92
C GLN A 4 2.34 -19.05 8.27
N GLU A 5 1.37 -18.69 9.09
CA GLU A 5 0.16 -18.03 8.62
C GLU A 5 0.51 -16.63 8.09
N LEU A 6 0.27 -16.42 6.80
CA LEU A 6 0.49 -15.14 6.13
C LEU A 6 -0.81 -14.36 6.00
N TRP A 7 -0.69 -13.05 6.09
CA TRP A 7 -1.80 -12.11 5.99
C TRP A 7 -1.49 -11.06 4.94
N ARG A 8 -2.49 -10.78 4.11
CA ARG A 8 -2.52 -9.65 3.19
C ARG A 8 -3.22 -8.47 3.85
N VAL A 9 -2.52 -7.37 3.99
CA VAL A 9 -3.01 -6.10 4.55
C VAL A 9 -3.05 -5.08 3.41
N GLN A 10 -4.24 -4.56 3.10
CA GLN A 10 -4.45 -3.66 1.97
C GLN A 10 -5.07 -2.34 2.41
N LEU A 11 -4.52 -1.23 1.90
CA LEU A 11 -5.14 0.09 1.96
C LEU A 11 -5.82 0.41 0.64
N TRP A 12 -7.10 0.76 0.72
CA TRP A 12 -7.92 1.15 -0.42
C TRP A 12 -8.35 2.62 -0.33
N LEU A 13 -8.53 3.26 -1.48
CA LEU A 13 -9.19 4.56 -1.65
C LEU A 13 -10.35 4.39 -2.63
N GLY A 14 -11.57 4.24 -2.11
CA GLY A 14 -12.70 3.77 -2.92
C GLY A 14 -12.40 2.40 -3.54
N ASP A 15 -12.44 2.31 -4.86
CA ASP A 15 -12.16 1.07 -5.60
C ASP A 15 -10.68 0.89 -5.98
N TYR A 16 -9.82 1.83 -5.59
CA TYR A 16 -8.39 1.80 -5.93
C TYR A 16 -7.56 1.22 -4.79
N LEU A 17 -6.75 0.20 -5.08
CA LEU A 17 -5.73 -0.31 -4.18
C LEU A 17 -4.54 0.65 -4.17
N ILE A 18 -4.17 1.14 -2.99
CA ILE A 18 -3.07 2.10 -2.80
C ILE A 18 -1.80 1.42 -2.30
N GLU A 19 -1.95 0.46 -1.38
CA GLU A 19 -0.85 -0.20 -0.70
C GLU A 19 -1.25 -1.64 -0.36
N GLU A 20 -0.34 -2.59 -0.53
CA GLU A 20 -0.52 -3.99 -0.13
C GLU A 20 0.76 -4.50 0.55
N HIS A 21 0.58 -5.16 1.70
CA HIS A 21 1.65 -5.86 2.42
C HIS A 21 1.25 -7.31 2.65
N ILE A 22 2.21 -8.21 2.48
CA ILE A 22 2.08 -9.62 2.86
C ILE A 22 3.08 -9.89 3.97
N ALA A 23 2.58 -10.29 5.13
CA ALA A 23 3.42 -10.48 6.31
C ALA A 23 2.88 -11.60 7.21
N PRO A 24 3.73 -12.20 8.05
CA PRO A 24 3.27 -13.07 9.14
C PRO A 24 2.34 -12.32 10.10
N THR A 25 1.47 -13.05 10.79
CA THR A 25 0.41 -12.49 11.67
C THR A 25 0.88 -11.33 12.55
N ALA A 26 1.95 -11.51 13.33
CA ALA A 26 2.43 -10.49 14.27
C ALA A 26 2.85 -9.16 13.58
N LEU A 27 3.40 -9.24 12.36
CA LEU A 27 3.80 -8.05 11.60
C LEU A 27 2.61 -7.46 10.83
N ALA A 28 1.71 -8.30 10.34
CA ALA A 28 0.47 -7.86 9.70
C ALA A 28 -0.44 -7.06 10.66
N GLU A 29 -0.52 -7.46 11.94
CA GLU A 29 -1.21 -6.71 12.98
C GLU A 29 -0.62 -5.31 13.17
N GLN A 30 0.71 -5.19 13.15
CA GLN A 30 1.39 -3.89 13.26
C GLN A 30 1.09 -3.00 12.05
N TYR A 31 1.15 -3.54 10.82
CA TYR A 31 0.77 -2.78 9.63
C TYR A 31 -0.69 -2.32 9.69
N ALA A 32 -1.61 -3.22 10.05
CA ALA A 32 -3.03 -2.90 10.19
C ALA A 32 -3.26 -1.77 11.21
N HIS A 33 -2.56 -1.82 12.35
CA HIS A 33 -2.67 -0.79 13.38
C HIS A 33 -2.18 0.58 12.89
N VAL A 34 -0.99 0.63 12.30
CA VAL A 34 -0.41 1.89 11.78
C VAL A 34 -1.25 2.47 10.65
N ILE A 35 -1.73 1.62 9.73
CA ILE A 35 -2.61 2.05 8.64
C ILE A 35 -3.91 2.61 9.20
N ASN A 36 -4.54 1.95 10.18
CA ASN A 36 -5.77 2.45 10.82
C ASN A 36 -5.58 3.83 11.45
N LEU A 37 -4.45 4.06 12.14
CA LEU A 37 -4.12 5.39 12.68
C LEU A 37 -3.95 6.43 11.57
N ARG A 38 -3.26 6.07 10.48
CA ARG A 38 -2.98 6.96 9.35
C ARG A 38 -4.25 7.37 8.59
N ILE A 39 -5.24 6.48 8.50
CA ILE A 39 -6.47 6.73 7.73
C ILE A 39 -7.63 7.26 8.56
N HIS A 40 -7.47 7.35 9.89
CA HIS A 40 -8.53 7.78 10.78
C HIS A 40 -9.06 9.18 10.39
N GLY A 41 -10.36 9.27 10.12
CA GLY A 41 -11.02 10.52 9.70
C GLY A 41 -10.81 10.91 8.23
N LEU A 42 -10.07 10.12 7.43
CA LEU A 42 -9.89 10.37 6.01
C LEU A 42 -10.99 9.66 5.21
N PRO A 43 -11.88 10.39 4.50
CA PRO A 43 -13.02 9.80 3.81
C PRO A 43 -12.56 8.92 2.65
N GLY A 44 -13.28 7.82 2.41
CA GLY A 44 -13.04 6.90 1.30
C GLY A 44 -11.81 6.01 1.46
N ARG A 45 -11.07 6.09 2.58
CA ARG A 45 -9.97 5.18 2.87
C ARG A 45 -10.47 4.04 3.75
N HIS A 46 -10.14 2.80 3.41
CA HIS A 46 -10.44 1.65 4.26
C HIS A 46 -9.35 0.60 4.20
N LEU A 47 -9.20 -0.07 5.33
CA LEU A 47 -8.29 -1.19 5.50
C LEU A 47 -9.01 -2.51 5.20
N ARG A 48 -8.37 -3.42 4.47
CA ARG A 48 -8.81 -4.81 4.30
C ARG A 48 -7.68 -5.75 4.71
N CYS A 49 -7.99 -6.69 5.60
CA CYS A 49 -7.07 -7.74 6.02
C CYS A 49 -7.63 -9.10 5.58
N GLN A 50 -6.82 -9.90 4.89
CA GLN A 50 -7.20 -11.21 4.39
C GLN A 50 -6.13 -12.22 4.78
N ARG A 51 -6.55 -13.34 5.36
CA ARG A 51 -5.65 -14.47 5.60
C ARG A 51 -5.30 -15.13 4.27
N ILE A 52 -4.01 -15.33 4.02
CA ILE A 52 -3.50 -16.10 2.89
C ILE A 52 -3.34 -17.54 3.37
N THR A 53 -4.40 -18.32 3.20
CA THR A 53 -4.28 -19.78 3.24
C THR A 53 -3.66 -20.20 1.92
N ASP A 54 -2.50 -20.87 1.94
CA ASP A 54 -1.77 -21.36 0.77
C ASP A 54 -2.63 -22.36 -0.05
N THR A 55 -3.59 -21.83 -0.81
CA THR A 55 -4.46 -22.51 -1.75
C THR A 55 -5.19 -21.42 -2.55
N ALA A 56 -4.52 -20.91 -3.58
CA ALA A 56 -5.06 -20.24 -4.78
C ALA A 56 -4.27 -18.97 -5.15
N GLY A 57 -3.31 -19.14 -6.06
CA GLY A 57 -3.04 -18.14 -7.08
C GLY A 57 -2.20 -16.95 -6.65
N GLN A 58 -0.89 -17.17 -6.52
CA GLN A 58 0.03 -16.23 -7.16
C GLN A 58 -0.34 -16.16 -8.64
N LYS A 59 -1.27 -15.28 -9.01
CA LYS A 59 -1.33 -14.81 -10.39
C LYS A 59 -0.22 -13.77 -10.51
N PRO A 60 0.86 -14.01 -11.27
CA PRO A 60 1.81 -12.96 -11.57
C PRO A 60 1.03 -11.87 -12.31
N ALA A 61 0.92 -10.68 -11.73
CA ALA A 61 0.49 -9.49 -12.44
C ALA A 61 1.62 -9.07 -13.38
N GLY A 62 1.79 -9.84 -14.46
CA GLY A 62 2.74 -9.61 -15.52
C GLY A 62 2.16 -10.11 -16.83
N ALA A 63 1.40 -9.25 -17.51
CA ALA A 63 1.15 -9.31 -18.95
C ALA A 63 0.48 -8.02 -19.44
N GLY A 64 1.31 -7.08 -19.89
CA GLY A 64 1.10 -6.25 -21.10
C GLY A 64 -0.07 -5.26 -21.15
N ARG A 65 0.27 -3.97 -21.21
CA ARG A 65 0.23 -3.22 -22.48
C ARG A 65 0.85 -1.84 -22.35
N ASP A 66 1.62 -1.54 -23.37
CA ASP A 66 2.26 -0.31 -23.79
C ASP A 66 1.45 0.95 -23.43
N SER A 67 2.09 1.89 -22.74
CA SER A 67 1.70 3.30 -22.75
C SER A 67 2.96 4.12 -22.57
N GLU A 68 3.61 4.38 -23.71
CA GLU A 68 4.34 5.62 -23.90
C GLU A 68 3.44 6.79 -23.47
N SER A 69 3.79 7.43 -22.36
CA SER A 69 3.44 8.83 -22.12
C SER A 69 4.55 9.46 -21.30
N VAL A 70 5.48 10.04 -22.06
CA VAL A 70 6.35 11.15 -21.65
C VAL A 70 5.49 12.24 -21.01
N LEU A 71 5.77 12.58 -19.75
CA LEU A 71 5.52 13.85 -19.02
C LEU A 71 5.57 13.53 -17.52
N GLY A 72 6.43 14.06 -16.67
CA GLY A 72 7.41 15.11 -16.80
C GLY A 72 7.86 15.51 -15.39
N ARG A 73 9.19 15.54 -15.21
CA ARG A 73 9.97 16.30 -14.22
C ARG A 73 10.15 15.69 -12.80
N PRO A 74 11.41 15.73 -12.29
CA PRO A 74 11.74 15.32 -10.94
C PRO A 74 11.26 16.34 -9.88
N PHE A 75 10.95 15.79 -8.72
CA PHE A 75 10.75 16.44 -7.43
C PHE A 75 11.75 17.60 -7.22
N GLN A 76 11.30 18.85 -7.37
CA GLN A 76 12.10 20.00 -6.94
C GLN A 76 11.93 20.17 -5.43
N SER A 77 13.05 19.97 -4.74
CA SER A 77 13.25 20.20 -3.32
C SER A 77 12.87 21.64 -2.97
N LEU A 78 11.99 21.78 -1.99
CA LEU A 78 11.57 23.05 -1.42
C LEU A 78 12.71 23.55 -0.52
N THR A 79 13.45 24.56 -0.93
CA THR A 79 14.32 25.33 -0.03
C THR A 79 14.39 26.77 -0.53
N ASP A 80 13.32 27.51 -0.30
CA ASP A 80 13.35 28.97 -0.30
C ASP A 80 13.06 29.41 1.14
N ILE A 81 14.13 29.61 1.90
CA ILE A 81 14.06 30.31 3.19
C ILE A 81 13.97 31.78 2.84
N GLY A 82 12.78 32.33 2.99
CA GLY A 82 12.48 33.72 2.74
C GLY A 82 13.40 34.66 3.52
N GLU A 83 14.10 35.47 2.74
CA GLU A 83 14.66 36.77 3.09
C GLU A 83 13.55 37.64 3.72
N ARG A 84 13.76 38.10 4.96
CA ARG A 84 12.89 39.09 5.61
C ARG A 84 13.55 40.47 5.49
N PRO A 85 12.77 41.54 5.26
CA PRO A 85 13.27 42.92 5.27
C PRO A 85 13.70 43.39 6.67
#